data_AF-A0A6I6CPP7-F1
#
_entry.id   AF-A0A6I6CPP7-F1
#
_cell.length_a   1.000
_cell.length_b   1.000
_cell.length_c   1.000
_cell.angle_alpha   90.00
_cell.angle_beta   90.00
_cell.angle_gamma   90.00
#
_symmetry.space_group_name_H-M   'P 1'
#
loop_
_entity.id
_entity.type
_entity.pdbx_description
1 polymer ?
#
loop_
_entity_poly.entity_id
_entity_poly.type
_entity_poly.pdbx_seq_one_letter_code
_entity_poly.pdbx_strand_id
1 'polypeptide(L)'
;MYSEKNKLACRKKVRTYSKRLVTTLSTISFIGYTAALVLNIPVLSLYFSIACTILSVLSSTLNIWSLADHFRQRDLNKQLGVENTPGQEKLTKICLDITSNVLFLIGGITPILPFESPIIPFVSTAFFILGCAFMATNIVRTRISEPQAKKPTDDHSLTAKAA
;
A
#
# COMPACT_ATOMS: atom_id res chain seq x y z
N MET A 1 31.87 -1.42 2.45
CA MET A 1 31.02 -1.69 1.27
C MET A 1 29.89 -2.71 1.52
N TYR A 2 30.14 -3.86 2.20
CA TYR A 2 29.10 -4.88 2.48
C TYR A 2 28.04 -4.40 3.51
N SER A 3 28.47 -3.67 4.54
CA SER A 3 27.60 -3.10 5.58
C SER A 3 26.53 -2.13 5.04
N GLU A 4 26.89 -1.27 4.07
CA GLU A 4 25.94 -0.30 3.49
C GLU A 4 24.88 -0.94 2.61
N LYS A 5 25.23 -1.98 1.83
CA LYS A 5 24.27 -2.73 1.01
C LYS A 5 23.24 -3.44 1.90
N ASN A 6 23.69 -4.06 3.00
CA ASN A 6 22.79 -4.69 3.97
C ASN A 6 21.89 -3.68 4.70
N LYS A 7 22.42 -2.51 5.06
CA LYS A 7 21.64 -1.40 5.65
C LYS A 7 20.59 -0.87 4.66
N LEU A 8 20.91 -0.78 3.38
CA LEU A 8 19.97 -0.38 2.33
C LEU A 8 18.87 -1.43 2.12
N ALA A 9 19.22 -2.71 2.05
CA ALA A 9 18.27 -3.81 1.92
C ALA A 9 17.33 -3.90 3.13
N CYS A 10 17.86 -3.73 4.34
CA CYS A 10 17.08 -3.66 5.57
C CYS A 10 16.07 -2.51 5.54
N ARG A 11 16.50 -1.28 5.18
CA ARG A 11 15.60 -0.12 5.04
C ARG A 11 14.48 -0.37 4.03
N LYS A 12 14.75 -1.04 2.91
CA LYS A 12 13.74 -1.39 1.91
C LYS A 12 12.73 -2.43 2.43
N LYS A 13 13.19 -3.45 3.18
CA LYS A 13 12.31 -4.42 3.83
C LYS A 13 11.41 -3.74 4.87
N VAL A 14 11.99 -2.99 5.80
CA VAL A 14 11.24 -2.26 6.84
C VAL A 14 10.19 -1.36 6.21
N ARG A 15 10.55 -0.56 5.20
CA ARG A 15 9.57 0.26 4.44
C ARG A 15 8.41 -0.58 3.90
N THR A 16 8.70 -1.72 3.30
CA THR A 16 7.67 -2.55 2.66
C THR A 16 6.71 -3.12 3.71
N TYR A 17 7.23 -3.59 4.84
CA TYR A 17 6.41 -4.06 5.96
C TYR A 17 5.60 -2.93 6.59
N SER A 18 6.23 -1.78 6.85
CA SER A 18 5.54 -0.61 7.41
C SER A 18 4.38 -0.16 6.52
N LYS A 19 4.59 -0.09 5.20
CA LYS A 19 3.50 0.23 4.26
C LYS A 19 2.33 -0.74 4.39
N ARG A 20 2.61 -2.04 4.30
CA ARG A 20 1.57 -3.07 4.41
C ARG A 20 0.82 -2.97 5.73
N LEU A 21 1.55 -2.83 6.84
CA LEU A 21 0.97 -2.72 8.18
C LEU A 21 0.07 -1.48 8.30
N VAL A 22 0.54 -0.32 7.86
CA VAL A 22 -0.22 0.94 7.95
C VAL A 22 -1.46 0.89 7.06
N THR A 23 -1.36 0.35 5.83
CA THR A 23 -2.52 0.17 4.94
C THR A 23 -3.56 -0.79 5.54
N THR A 24 -3.11 -1.92 6.11
CA THR A 24 -4.01 -2.86 6.78
C THR A 24 -4.69 -2.22 7.98
N LEU A 25 -3.95 -1.49 8.82
CA LEU A 25 -4.53 -0.78 9.97
C LEU A 25 -5.54 0.28 9.51
N SER A 26 -5.25 1.02 8.44
CA SER A 26 -6.19 2.01 7.88
C SER A 26 -7.51 1.36 7.45
N THR A 27 -7.42 0.16 6.87
CA THR A 27 -8.61 -0.61 6.46
C THR A 27 -9.41 -1.08 7.68
N ILE A 28 -8.73 -1.56 8.73
CA ILE A 28 -9.38 -1.96 9.99
C ILE A 28 -10.06 -0.74 10.63
N SER A 29 -9.42 0.42 10.64
CA SER A 29 -10.00 1.65 11.15
C SER A 29 -11.25 2.06 10.37
N PHE A 30 -11.27 1.91 9.04
CA PHE A 30 -12.48 2.15 8.24
C PHE A 30 -13.62 1.19 8.59
N ILE A 31 -13.33 -0.10 8.77
CA ILE A 31 -14.34 -1.08 9.19
C ILE A 31 -14.91 -0.69 10.56
N GLY A 32 -14.04 -0.31 11.49
CA GLY A 32 -14.43 0.20 12.81
C GLY A 32 -15.30 1.45 12.73
N TYR A 33 -14.93 2.40 11.87
CA TYR A 33 -15.72 3.62 11.60
C TYR A 33 -17.13 3.28 11.12
N THR A 34 -17.24 2.40 10.13
CA THR A 34 -18.54 1.99 9.57
C THR A 34 -19.39 1.24 10.59
N ALA A 35 -18.79 0.34 11.36
CA ALA A 35 -19.49 -0.37 12.43
C ALA A 35 -20.00 0.58 13.52
N ALA A 36 -19.18 1.55 13.93
CA ALA A 36 -19.57 2.54 14.93
C ALA A 36 -20.69 3.47 14.43
N LEU A 37 -20.71 3.81 13.12
CA LEU A 37 -21.82 4.52 12.50
C LEU A 37 -23.12 3.69 12.54
N VAL A 38 -23.07 2.41 12.13
CA VAL A 38 -24.25 1.53 12.12
C VAL A 38 -24.83 1.33 13.52
N LEU A 39 -23.95 1.27 14.54
CA LEU A 39 -24.35 1.15 15.94
C LEU A 39 -24.72 2.50 16.59
N ASN A 40 -24.66 3.61 15.86
CA ASN A 40 -24.90 4.98 16.37
C ASN A 40 -24.04 5.33 17.60
N ILE A 41 -22.75 4.96 17.58
CA ILE A 41 -21.77 5.30 18.63
C ILE A 41 -20.83 6.41 18.10
N PRO A 42 -21.22 7.71 18.19
CA PRO A 42 -20.53 8.80 17.52
C PRO A 42 -19.09 8.97 18.01
N VAL A 43 -18.86 8.85 19.33
CA VAL A 43 -17.52 8.97 19.93
C VAL A 43 -16.56 7.93 19.34
N LEU A 44 -17.02 6.69 19.16
CA LEU A 44 -16.18 5.62 18.63
C LEU A 44 -15.90 5.82 17.13
N SER A 45 -16.91 6.27 16.37
CA SER A 45 -16.71 6.61 14.95
C SER A 45 -15.66 7.72 14.78
N LEU A 46 -15.67 8.74 15.66
CA LEU A 46 -14.69 9.80 15.65
C LEU A 46 -13.27 9.28 15.93
N TYR A 47 -13.08 8.42 16.93
CA TYR A 47 -11.78 7.81 17.22
C TYR A 47 -11.25 6.99 16.04
N PHE A 48 -12.10 6.18 15.41
CA PHE A 48 -11.71 5.42 14.23
C PHE A 48 -11.34 6.33 13.06
N SER A 49 -12.05 7.45 12.88
CA SER A 49 -11.74 8.42 11.84
C SER A 49 -10.39 9.13 12.06
N ILE A 50 -10.10 9.51 13.30
CA ILE A 50 -8.80 10.10 13.68
C ILE A 50 -7.68 9.09 13.44
N ALA A 51 -7.84 7.85 13.90
CA ALA A 51 -6.86 6.79 13.68
C ALA A 51 -6.62 6.56 12.18
N CYS A 52 -7.69 6.47 11.38
CA CYS A 52 -7.59 6.31 9.93
C CYS A 52 -6.86 7.48 9.26
N THR A 53 -7.12 8.71 9.70
CA THR A 53 -6.47 9.93 9.20
C THR A 53 -4.96 9.86 9.44
N ILE A 54 -4.53 9.57 10.67
CA ILE A 54 -3.11 9.46 11.05
C ILE A 54 -2.42 8.37 10.21
N LEU A 55 -3.04 7.19 10.11
CA LEU A 55 -2.52 6.08 9.33
C LEU A 55 -2.41 6.43 7.84
N SER A 56 -3.39 7.13 7.29
CA SER A 56 -3.40 7.56 5.87
C SER A 56 -2.27 8.55 5.56
N VAL A 57 -1.98 9.49 6.47
CA VAL A 57 -0.84 10.42 6.34
C VAL A 57 0.49 9.67 6.37
N LEU A 58 0.66 8.75 7.33
CA LEU A 58 1.86 7.92 7.44
C LEU A 58 2.08 7.07 6.18
N SER A 59 1.02 6.42 5.71
CA SER A 59 1.06 5.60 4.49
C SER A 59 1.41 6.43 3.26
N SER A 60 0.80 7.62 3.11
CA SER A 60 1.08 8.55 2.01
C SER A 60 2.54 8.97 1.99
N THR A 61 3.09 9.33 3.14
CA THR A 61 4.50 9.73 3.29
C THR A 61 5.44 8.60 2.85
N LEU A 62 5.16 7.36 3.29
CA LEU A 62 5.95 6.20 2.88
C LEU A 62 5.84 5.90 1.38
N ASN A 63 4.66 6.13 0.78
CA ASN A 63 4.42 5.90 -0.64
C ASN A 63 5.07 6.97 -1.52
N ILE A 64 4.98 8.25 -1.16
CA ILE A 64 5.65 9.36 -1.84
C ILE A 64 7.17 9.17 -1.78
N TRP A 65 7.72 8.79 -0.63
CA TRP A 65 9.15 8.49 -0.58
C TRP A 65 9.49 7.33 -1.51
N SER A 66 8.72 6.24 -1.48
CA SER A 66 8.95 5.12 -2.41
C SER A 66 8.87 5.53 -3.88
N LEU A 67 8.04 6.52 -4.23
CA LEU A 67 7.96 7.10 -5.56
C LEU A 67 9.24 7.86 -5.91
N ALA A 68 9.71 8.73 -5.01
CA ALA A 68 10.95 9.48 -5.19
C ALA A 68 12.17 8.54 -5.34
N ASP A 69 12.25 7.49 -4.52
CA ASP A 69 13.31 6.48 -4.62
C ASP A 69 13.24 5.71 -5.95
N HIS A 70 12.03 5.42 -6.43
CA HIS A 70 11.82 4.79 -7.74
C HIS A 70 12.33 5.67 -8.88
N PHE A 71 12.00 6.96 -8.90
CA PHE A 71 12.49 7.89 -9.91
C PHE A 71 14.01 8.07 -9.86
N ARG A 72 14.59 8.21 -8.65
CA ARG A 72 16.04 8.28 -8.48
C ARG A 72 16.75 7.06 -9.04
N GLN A 73 16.22 5.87 -8.77
CA GLN A 73 16.79 4.62 -9.24
C GLN A 73 16.63 4.45 -10.76
N ARG A 74 15.50 4.90 -11.32
CA ARG A 74 15.27 4.93 -12.78
C ARG A 74 16.25 5.85 -13.49
N ASP A 75 16.52 7.03 -12.93
CA ASP A 75 17.44 8.00 -13.51
C ASP A 75 18.89 7.48 -13.51
N LEU A 76 19.34 6.91 -12.41
CA LEU A 76 20.65 6.23 -12.32
C LEU A 76 20.78 5.10 -13.36
N ASN A 77 19.75 4.27 -13.50
CA ASN A 77 19.78 3.18 -14.49
C ASN A 77 19.79 3.70 -15.94
N LYS A 78 19.11 4.83 -16.23
CA LYS A 78 19.19 5.50 -17.54
C LYS A 78 20.61 6.00 -17.83
N GLN A 79 21.25 6.65 -16.85
CA GLN A 79 22.63 7.14 -16.99
C GLN A 79 23.63 6.00 -17.22
N LEU A 80 23.34 4.80 -16.70
CA LEU A 80 24.17 3.61 -16.83
C LEU A 80 23.83 2.74 -18.07
N GLY A 81 22.90 3.17 -18.92
CA GLY A 81 22.50 2.40 -20.11
C GLY A 81 21.76 1.09 -19.83
N VAL A 82 21.24 0.91 -18.60
CA VAL A 82 20.51 -0.29 -18.20
C VAL A 82 19.04 -0.14 -18.59
N GLU A 83 18.57 -0.99 -19.50
CA GLU A 83 17.17 -1.00 -19.95
C GLU A 83 16.23 -1.41 -18.80
N ASN A 84 15.33 -0.49 -18.41
CA ASN A 84 14.40 -0.69 -17.29
C ASN A 84 13.07 -1.26 -17.79
N THR A 85 12.97 -2.58 -17.95
CA THR A 85 11.77 -3.25 -18.48
C THR A 85 10.57 -3.42 -17.51
N PRO A 86 10.70 -3.45 -16.15
CA PRO A 86 9.52 -3.50 -15.25
C PRO A 86 9.13 -2.17 -14.58
N GLY A 87 9.69 -1.04 -15.02
CA GLY A 87 9.56 0.26 -14.31
C GLY A 87 8.15 0.87 -14.31
N GLN A 88 7.34 0.61 -15.34
CA GLN A 88 5.97 1.14 -15.40
C GLN A 88 5.03 0.46 -14.42
N GLU A 89 5.14 -0.85 -14.26
CA GLU A 89 4.23 -1.60 -13.39
C GLU A 89 4.40 -1.23 -11.92
N LYS A 90 5.66 -1.08 -11.50
CA LYS A 90 6.02 -0.60 -10.16
C LYS A 90 5.55 0.85 -9.93
N LEU A 91 5.61 1.71 -10.95
CA LEU A 91 5.10 3.08 -10.87
C LEU A 91 3.58 3.08 -10.69
N THR A 92 2.84 2.32 -11.49
CA THR A 92 1.38 2.25 -11.40
C THR A 92 0.94 1.73 -10.04
N LYS A 93 1.64 0.73 -9.49
CA LYS A 93 1.41 0.24 -8.13
C LYS A 93 1.53 1.35 -7.08
N ILE A 94 2.61 2.13 -7.14
CA ILE A 94 2.84 3.23 -6.20
C ILE A 94 1.76 4.32 -6.35
N CYS A 95 1.35 4.63 -7.58
CA CYS A 95 0.27 5.59 -7.83
C CYS A 95 -1.06 5.13 -7.25
N LEU A 96 -1.46 3.86 -7.47
CA LEU A 96 -2.70 3.31 -6.90
C LEU A 96 -2.70 3.34 -5.37
N ASP A 97 -1.55 3.04 -4.75
CA ASP A 97 -1.38 3.12 -3.29
C ASP A 97 -1.51 4.56 -2.77
N ILE A 98 -0.95 5.54 -3.49
CA ILE A 98 -1.10 6.97 -3.14
C ILE A 98 -2.56 7.41 -3.27
N THR A 99 -3.21 7.10 -4.38
CA THR A 99 -4.63 7.44 -4.61
C THR A 99 -5.51 6.86 -3.52
N SER A 100 -5.34 5.59 -3.17
CA SER A 100 -6.09 4.94 -2.10
C SER A 100 -5.90 5.66 -0.75
N ASN A 101 -4.66 6.00 -0.38
CA ASN A 101 -4.41 6.71 0.87
C ASN A 101 -4.99 8.12 0.90
N VAL A 102 -4.97 8.85 -0.23
CA VAL A 102 -5.57 10.19 -0.32
C VAL A 102 -7.08 10.10 -0.12
N LEU A 103 -7.72 9.09 -0.70
CA LEU A 103 -9.15 8.86 -0.49
C LEU A 103 -9.47 8.51 0.96
N PHE A 104 -8.67 7.65 1.60
CA PHE A 104 -8.80 7.38 3.03
C PHE A 104 -8.56 8.61 3.91
N LEU A 105 -7.65 9.50 3.51
CA LEU A 105 -7.42 10.76 4.21
C LEU A 105 -8.63 11.69 4.12
N ILE A 106 -9.21 11.86 2.93
CA ILE A 106 -10.41 12.68 2.73
C ILE A 106 -11.58 12.07 3.52
N GLY A 107 -11.77 10.75 3.43
CA GLY A 107 -12.79 10.05 4.22
C GLY A 107 -12.61 10.27 5.72
N GLY A 108 -11.37 10.15 6.22
CA GLY A 108 -11.05 10.29 7.64
C GLY A 108 -11.14 11.71 8.19
N ILE A 109 -10.81 12.73 7.39
CA ILE A 109 -10.82 14.12 7.85
C ILE A 109 -12.22 14.73 7.82
N THR A 110 -13.07 14.28 6.90
CA THR A 110 -14.44 14.79 6.69
C THR A 110 -15.27 14.84 7.99
N PRO A 111 -15.35 13.78 8.82
CA PRO A 111 -16.09 13.79 10.08
C PRO A 111 -15.34 14.44 11.25
N ILE A 112 -14.09 14.88 11.07
CA ILE A 112 -13.32 15.63 12.09
C ILE A 112 -13.57 17.14 11.95
N LEU A 113 -13.87 17.60 10.73
CA LEU A 113 -14.12 19.01 10.46
C LEU A 113 -15.40 19.47 11.18
N PRO A 114 -15.46 20.73 11.65
CA PRO A 114 -16.56 21.27 12.44
C PRO A 114 -17.77 21.62 11.55
N PHE A 115 -18.12 20.72 10.64
CA PHE A 115 -19.31 20.85 9.82
C PHE A 115 -20.44 20.08 10.52
N GLU A 116 -21.58 20.73 10.76
CA GLU A 116 -22.75 20.10 11.39
C GLU A 116 -23.74 19.57 10.34
N SER A 117 -23.23 18.91 9.30
CA SER A 117 -24.07 18.39 8.22
C SER A 117 -24.35 16.90 8.37
N PRO A 118 -25.61 16.45 8.33
CA PRO A 118 -25.95 15.03 8.34
C PRO A 118 -25.44 14.27 7.10
N ILE A 119 -24.94 14.99 6.09
CA ILE A 119 -24.37 14.44 4.85
C ILE A 119 -22.92 13.94 5.06
N ILE A 120 -22.24 14.40 6.12
CA ILE A 120 -20.83 14.10 6.39
C ILE A 120 -20.50 12.60 6.43
N PRO A 121 -21.27 11.74 7.13
CA PRO A 121 -21.02 10.31 7.12
C PRO A 121 -21.12 9.71 5.71
N PHE A 122 -22.08 10.17 4.89
CA PHE A 122 -22.25 9.69 3.52
C PHE A 122 -21.03 10.03 2.64
N VAL A 123 -20.55 11.28 2.72
CA VAL A 123 -19.37 11.73 1.97
C VAL A 123 -18.13 10.96 2.44
N SER A 124 -17.93 10.85 3.75
CA SER A 124 -16.81 10.12 4.35
C SER A 124 -16.78 8.66 3.90
N THR A 125 -17.91 7.95 4.01
CA THR A 125 -18.04 6.55 3.59
C THR A 125 -17.80 6.37 2.09
N ALA A 126 -18.27 7.29 1.23
CA ALA A 126 -18.03 7.21 -0.20
C ALA A 126 -16.52 7.27 -0.55
N PHE A 127 -15.78 8.19 0.09
CA PHE A 127 -14.33 8.27 -0.08
C PHE A 127 -13.62 7.02 0.43
N PHE A 128 -14.06 6.46 1.56
CA PHE A 128 -13.52 5.19 2.04
C PHE A 128 -13.77 4.01 1.09
N ILE A 129 -15.00 3.88 0.57
CA ILE A 129 -15.34 2.82 -0.41
C ILE A 129 -14.44 2.95 -1.65
N LEU A 130 -14.27 4.16 -2.16
CA LEU A 130 -13.41 4.39 -3.32
C LEU A 130 -11.94 4.07 -3.00
N GLY A 131 -11.45 4.45 -1.82
CA GLY A 131 -10.11 4.11 -1.35
C GLY A 131 -9.88 2.58 -1.29
N CYS A 132 -10.87 1.84 -0.80
CA CYS A 132 -10.87 0.37 -0.80
C CYS A 132 -10.84 -0.21 -2.22
N ALA A 133 -11.60 0.35 -3.17
CA ALA A 133 -11.62 -0.12 -4.55
C ALA A 133 -10.25 0.01 -5.23
N PHE A 134 -9.56 1.15 -5.04
CA PHE A 134 -8.20 1.35 -5.55
C PHE A 134 -7.19 0.37 -4.90
N MET A 135 -7.31 0.15 -3.59
CA MET A 135 -6.46 -0.81 -2.87
C MET A 135 -6.66 -2.24 -3.38
N ALA A 136 -7.92 -2.67 -3.53
CA ALA A 136 -8.27 -3.99 -4.04
C ALA A 136 -7.73 -4.19 -5.47
N THR A 137 -7.91 -3.18 -6.33
CA THR A 137 -7.35 -3.18 -7.70
C THR A 137 -5.84 -3.37 -7.68
N ASN A 138 -5.14 -2.70 -6.76
CA ASN A 138 -3.69 -2.82 -6.65
C ASN A 138 -3.26 -4.23 -6.18
N ILE A 139 -3.98 -4.82 -5.23
CA ILE A 139 -3.73 -6.20 -4.76
C ILE A 139 -3.92 -7.19 -5.90
N VAL A 140 -5.07 -7.14 -6.58
CA VAL A 140 -5.37 -8.03 -7.71
C VAL A 140 -4.31 -7.92 -8.80
N ARG A 141 -3.92 -6.70 -9.18
CA ARG A 141 -2.85 -6.47 -10.15
C ARG A 141 -1.54 -7.13 -9.73
N THR A 142 -1.13 -6.95 -8.47
CA THR A 142 0.12 -7.57 -7.99
C THR A 142 0.11 -9.09 -8.00
N ARG A 143 -1.06 -9.71 -7.82
CA ARG A 143 -1.22 -11.17 -7.90
C ARG A 143 -1.19 -11.69 -9.33
N ILE A 144 -1.71 -10.90 -10.28
CA ILE A 144 -1.72 -11.26 -11.71
C ILE A 144 -0.31 -11.11 -12.32
N SER A 145 0.45 -10.09 -11.88
CA SER A 145 1.77 -9.80 -12.42
C SER A 145 2.92 -10.58 -11.79
N GLU A 146 2.71 -11.27 -10.66
CA GLU A 146 3.65 -12.31 -10.22
C GLU A 146 3.49 -13.50 -11.19
N PRO A 147 4.47 -13.79 -12.09
CA PRO A 147 4.45 -15.06 -12.77
C PRO A 147 4.54 -16.11 -11.68
N GLN A 148 3.68 -17.12 -11.72
CA GLN A 148 3.83 -18.27 -10.85
C GLN A 148 5.28 -18.73 -10.92
N ALA A 149 5.99 -18.62 -9.78
CA ALA A 149 7.32 -19.18 -9.66
C ALA A 149 7.24 -20.63 -10.13
N LYS A 150 8.05 -20.94 -11.16
CA LYS A 150 8.30 -22.26 -11.72
C LYS A 150 7.95 -23.38 -10.73
N LYS A 151 7.06 -24.29 -11.16
CA LYS A 151 7.01 -25.64 -10.59
C LYS A 151 8.46 -26.16 -10.46
N PRO A 152 8.85 -26.77 -9.34
CA PRO A 152 10.11 -27.49 -9.30
C PRO A 152 9.98 -28.63 -10.32
N THR A 153 10.72 -28.57 -11.43
CA THR A 153 11.00 -29.78 -12.19
C THR A 153 11.95 -30.58 -11.33
N ASP A 154 11.43 -31.63 -10.70
CA ASP A 154 12.22 -32.69 -10.10
C ASP A 154 13.02 -33.39 -11.20
N ASP A 155 14.18 -32.84 -11.56
CA ASP A 155 15.22 -33.58 -12.28
C ASP A 155 16.08 -34.33 -11.26
N HIS A 156 15.46 -35.30 -10.58
CA HIS A 156 16.19 -36.44 -10.05
C HIS A 156 16.25 -37.51 -11.15
N SER A 157 17.15 -37.31 -12.11
CA SER A 157 17.64 -38.42 -12.93
C SER A 157 19.14 -38.28 -13.16
N LEU A 158 19.83 -39.41 -12.95
CA LEU A 158 21.23 -39.69 -13.26
C LEU A 158 22.27 -39.20 -12.26
N THR A 159 22.53 -40.03 -11.24
CA THR A 159 23.84 -40.70 -11.08
C THR A 159 23.75 -41.77 -10.00
N ALA A 160 23.31 -42.98 -10.36
CA ALA A 160 23.59 -44.19 -9.58
C ALA A 160 23.42 -45.44 -10.47
N LYS A 161 24.46 -45.74 -11.25
CA LYS A 161 24.87 -47.11 -11.63
C LYS A 161 26.15 -47.03 -12.46
N ALA A 162 27.28 -47.14 -11.76
CA ALA A 162 28.46 -47.79 -12.32
C ALA A 162 28.69 -49.00 -11.41
N ALA A 163 28.35 -50.17 -11.93
CA ALA A 163 28.88 -51.45 -11.52
C ALA A 163 30.07 -51.76 -12.43
#